data_AF-A0A8H5HVU7-F1
#
_entry.id   AF-A0A8H5HVU7-F1
#
_cell.length_a   1.000
_cell.length_b   1.000
_cell.length_c   1.000
_cell.angle_alpha   90.00
_cell.angle_beta   90.00
_cell.angle_gamma   90.00
#
_symmetry.space_group_name_H-M   'P 1'
#
loop_
_entity.id
_entity.type
_entity.pdbx_description
1 polymer ?
#
loop_
_entity_poly.entity_id
_entity_poly.type
_entity_poly.pdbx_seq_one_letter_code
_entity_poly.pdbx_strand_id
1 'polypeptide(L)'
;MKFGLQEDLDPPQNSSILREALPELKNLSCVDLTNADNLSVQLLDAFSNHSSVSTVLVRTFSALPANDLPSLDLSKISIARGDYSFFIEHPLPSPRGSQFQNVFFLKVTDGDLGRDNFANQVYRGLHSLLYCNKLSPMTWLPTFTANHPNLNEIRFHYDVKSDPDHYRIPFFESFVENVRQMQVASHKFGLEQFVFNRTSPSSSFPNTPPFQDWHLSHLHVDIWESSTQVLSLFAASFPNLGSLFVGFAHILPEDQVDLKYGLDDLVNVLARFRSLRSFGSMNLFLYMQLPVQFTSPMQDPSSKLNINPYPPSDMLAAFWNKVAWKMYRYTPHIASAVVSLNHIRIWEEMGGDPDSEVEDPPTLRWDLMIRRNNGAVSMNVVD
;
A
#
# COMPACT_ATOMS: atom_id res chain seq x y z
N MET A 1 -20.50 22.46 1.54
CA MET A 1 -21.09 21.20 1.04
C MET A 1 -20.10 20.56 0.07
N LYS A 2 -19.89 19.24 0.12
CA LYS A 2 -19.09 18.50 -0.87
C LYS A 2 -20.04 17.82 -1.85
N PHE A 3 -19.77 17.95 -3.14
CA PHE A 3 -20.56 17.35 -4.21
C PHE A 3 -19.65 16.40 -5.00
N GLY A 4 -20.09 15.16 -5.23
CA GLY A 4 -19.36 14.16 -6.00
C GLY A 4 -20.25 13.63 -7.13
N LEU A 5 -19.67 13.50 -8.33
CA LEU A 5 -20.33 12.84 -9.45
C LEU A 5 -19.96 11.36 -9.50
N GLN A 6 -20.94 10.48 -9.69
CA GLN A 6 -20.76 9.03 -9.90
C GLN A 6 -21.07 8.67 -11.37
N GLU A 7 -20.36 7.66 -11.89
CA GLU A 7 -20.21 7.31 -13.31
C GLU A 7 -21.49 6.90 -14.08
N ASP A 8 -22.61 6.64 -13.42
CA ASP A 8 -23.76 5.95 -14.07
C ASP A 8 -24.78 6.88 -14.79
N LEU A 9 -24.39 8.09 -15.18
CA LEU A 9 -25.35 9.09 -15.68
C LEU A 9 -24.90 9.73 -17.00
N ASP A 10 -25.76 9.64 -18.03
CA ASP A 10 -25.49 10.07 -19.42
C ASP A 10 -24.85 11.49 -19.52
N PRO A 11 -23.67 11.64 -20.15
CA PRO A 11 -22.82 12.82 -19.99
C PRO A 11 -23.39 14.18 -20.51
N PRO A 12 -24.13 14.28 -21.64
CA PRO A 12 -24.50 15.61 -22.15
C PRO A 12 -25.65 16.27 -21.37
N GLN A 13 -26.68 15.51 -20.97
CA GLN A 13 -27.87 16.06 -20.30
C GLN A 13 -27.58 16.48 -18.84
N ASN A 14 -26.66 15.81 -18.16
CA ASN A 14 -26.33 16.13 -16.78
C ASN A 14 -25.44 17.36 -16.65
N SER A 15 -24.59 17.61 -17.64
CA SER A 15 -23.75 18.82 -17.68
C SER A 15 -24.57 20.11 -17.75
N SER A 16 -25.74 20.11 -18.38
CA SER A 16 -26.64 21.28 -18.44
C SER A 16 -27.37 21.49 -17.12
N ILE A 17 -27.91 20.42 -16.53
CA ILE A 17 -28.62 20.49 -15.23
C ILE A 17 -27.69 21.03 -14.13
N LEU A 18 -26.45 20.52 -14.09
CA LEU A 18 -25.45 20.98 -13.14
C LEU A 18 -25.09 22.45 -13.32
N ARG A 19 -24.94 22.92 -14.56
CA ARG A 19 -24.66 24.32 -14.86
C ARG A 19 -25.82 25.24 -14.50
N GLU A 20 -27.06 24.79 -14.69
CA GLU A 20 -28.27 25.52 -14.29
C GLU A 20 -28.43 25.56 -12.76
N ALA A 21 -28.09 24.49 -12.06
CA ALA A 21 -28.17 24.42 -10.60
C ALA A 21 -27.00 25.14 -9.90
N LEU A 22 -25.85 25.26 -10.57
CA LEU A 22 -24.61 25.77 -9.98
C LEU A 22 -24.79 27.11 -9.25
N PRO A 23 -25.42 28.15 -9.84
CA PRO A 23 -25.56 29.47 -9.22
C PRO A 23 -26.32 29.44 -7.87
N GLU A 24 -27.16 28.43 -7.66
CA GLU A 24 -27.94 28.26 -6.43
C GLU A 24 -27.12 27.60 -5.30
N LEU A 25 -26.00 26.96 -5.63
CA LEU A 25 -25.15 26.22 -4.68
C LEU A 25 -24.15 27.15 -3.97
N LYS A 26 -24.63 28.17 -3.28
CA LYS A 26 -23.82 29.22 -2.62
C LYS A 26 -22.85 28.71 -1.54
N ASN A 27 -23.07 27.49 -1.04
CA ASN A 27 -22.25 26.83 -0.02
C ASN A 27 -21.33 25.73 -0.60
N LEU A 28 -21.22 25.64 -1.92
CA LEU A 28 -20.35 24.69 -2.61
C LEU A 28 -18.93 25.22 -2.60
N SER A 29 -18.08 24.64 -1.75
CA SER A 29 -16.67 25.04 -1.61
C SER A 29 -15.72 24.11 -2.35
N CYS A 30 -16.08 22.84 -2.47
CA CYS A 30 -15.27 21.81 -3.10
C CYS A 30 -16.14 20.94 -3.99
N VAL A 31 -15.65 20.70 -5.22
CA VAL A 31 -16.27 19.83 -6.22
C VAL A 31 -15.35 18.66 -6.46
N ASP A 32 -15.86 17.44 -6.30
CA ASP A 32 -15.10 16.22 -6.52
C ASP A 32 -15.48 15.58 -7.87
N LEU A 33 -14.55 15.64 -8.81
CA LEU A 33 -14.65 15.10 -10.16
C LEU A 33 -13.65 13.93 -10.36
N THR A 34 -13.18 13.28 -9.31
CA THR A 34 -12.20 12.19 -9.46
C THR A 34 -12.75 10.93 -10.15
N ASN A 35 -14.06 10.79 -10.24
CA ASN A 35 -14.71 9.70 -10.94
C ASN A 35 -15.33 10.15 -12.28
N ALA A 36 -15.08 11.39 -12.70
CA ALA A 36 -15.59 11.90 -13.95
C ALA A 36 -14.52 11.75 -15.04
N ASP A 37 -14.85 10.96 -16.06
CA ASP A 37 -14.06 10.89 -17.29
C ASP A 37 -14.53 11.94 -18.30
N ASN A 38 -13.61 12.45 -19.11
CA ASN A 38 -13.88 13.40 -20.19
C ASN A 38 -14.60 14.68 -19.75
N LEU A 39 -13.94 15.49 -18.91
CA LEU A 39 -14.52 16.74 -18.43
C LEU A 39 -14.67 17.77 -19.55
N SER A 40 -15.89 18.28 -19.73
CA SER A 40 -16.15 19.35 -20.68
C SER A 40 -15.55 20.69 -20.21
N VAL A 41 -15.01 21.46 -21.15
CA VAL A 41 -14.50 22.82 -20.91
C VAL A 41 -15.55 23.70 -20.24
N GLN A 42 -16.80 23.61 -20.69
CA GLN A 42 -17.92 24.43 -20.21
C GLN A 42 -18.23 24.16 -18.73
N LEU A 43 -18.09 22.91 -18.29
CA LEU A 43 -18.33 22.54 -16.90
C LEU A 43 -17.18 23.01 -16.00
N LEU A 44 -15.93 22.82 -16.45
CA LEU A 44 -14.75 23.30 -15.74
C LEU A 44 -14.76 24.82 -15.59
N ASP A 45 -15.07 25.55 -16.66
CA ASP A 45 -15.19 27.00 -16.63
C ASP A 45 -16.30 27.48 -15.69
N ALA A 46 -17.46 26.79 -15.68
CA ALA A 46 -18.53 27.10 -14.74
C ALA A 46 -18.09 26.94 -13.27
N PHE A 47 -17.37 25.86 -12.94
CA PHE A 47 -16.83 25.67 -11.59
C PHE A 47 -15.73 26.68 -11.25
N SER A 48 -14.83 26.98 -12.19
CA SER A 48 -13.77 27.97 -12.00
C SER A 48 -14.33 29.37 -11.73
N ASN A 49 -15.41 29.76 -12.43
CA ASN A 49 -16.06 31.05 -12.25
C ASN A 49 -17.02 31.12 -11.04
N HIS A 50 -17.34 29.98 -10.41
CA HIS A 50 -18.26 29.96 -9.27
C HIS A 50 -17.61 30.60 -8.02
N SER A 51 -18.25 31.63 -7.46
CA SER A 51 -17.67 32.48 -6.41
C SER A 51 -17.36 31.74 -5.10
N SER A 52 -18.16 30.74 -4.72
CA SER A 52 -17.94 29.96 -3.49
C SER A 52 -17.01 28.77 -3.67
N VAL A 53 -16.80 28.30 -4.91
CA VAL A 53 -15.94 27.15 -5.19
C VAL A 53 -14.50 27.60 -5.04
N SER A 54 -13.77 26.98 -4.13
CA SER A 54 -12.34 27.21 -3.93
C SER A 54 -11.49 26.10 -4.55
N THR A 55 -12.07 24.90 -4.73
CA THR A 55 -11.32 23.73 -5.17
C THR A 55 -12.18 22.82 -6.05
N VAL A 56 -11.60 22.37 -7.16
CA VAL A 56 -12.15 21.34 -8.04
C VAL A 56 -11.14 20.20 -8.09
N LEU A 57 -11.48 19.05 -7.51
CA LEU A 57 -10.63 17.87 -7.52
C LEU A 57 -10.85 17.09 -8.81
N VAL A 58 -9.79 16.81 -9.55
CA VAL A 58 -9.83 16.03 -10.77
C VAL A 58 -8.89 14.84 -10.62
N ARG A 59 -9.27 13.67 -11.15
CA ARG A 59 -8.53 12.41 -10.97
C ARG A 59 -7.08 12.55 -11.44
N THR A 60 -6.92 12.87 -12.70
CA THR A 60 -5.65 12.93 -13.45
C THR A 60 -5.73 14.07 -14.45
N PHE A 61 -4.60 14.47 -15.00
CA PHE A 61 -4.59 15.46 -16.09
C PHE A 61 -5.26 14.96 -17.37
N SER A 62 -5.20 13.65 -17.63
CA SER A 62 -5.84 13.05 -18.81
C SER A 62 -7.36 13.22 -18.82
N ALA A 63 -7.98 13.50 -17.66
CA ALA A 63 -9.41 13.81 -17.56
C ALA A 63 -9.75 15.23 -18.02
N LEU A 64 -8.75 16.11 -18.18
CA LEU A 64 -8.95 17.49 -18.63
C LEU A 64 -8.98 17.58 -20.18
N PRO A 65 -9.74 18.54 -20.74
CA PRO A 65 -9.85 18.72 -22.19
C PRO A 65 -8.56 19.30 -22.78
N ALA A 66 -7.67 18.43 -23.27
CA ALA A 66 -6.30 18.77 -23.69
C ALA A 66 -6.20 19.94 -24.69
N ASN A 67 -7.16 20.04 -25.62
CA ASN A 67 -7.14 21.05 -26.69
C ASN A 67 -7.45 22.47 -26.20
N ASP A 68 -8.15 22.61 -25.07
CA ASP A 68 -8.70 23.88 -24.59
C ASP A 68 -8.06 24.35 -23.27
N LEU A 69 -7.13 23.56 -22.70
CA LEU A 69 -6.39 23.87 -21.47
C LEU A 69 -5.79 25.29 -21.41
N PRO A 70 -5.21 25.86 -22.49
CA PRO A 70 -4.61 27.21 -22.42
C PRO A 70 -5.62 28.33 -22.12
N SER A 71 -6.92 28.08 -22.37
CA SER A 71 -8.00 29.05 -22.22
C SER A 71 -8.69 29.02 -20.86
N LEU A 72 -8.54 27.93 -20.10
CA LEU A 72 -9.19 27.72 -18.81
C LEU A 72 -8.43 28.40 -17.67
N ASP A 73 -9.16 28.98 -16.70
CA ASP A 73 -8.58 29.31 -15.39
C ASP A 73 -8.53 28.04 -14.54
N LEU A 74 -7.31 27.64 -14.20
CA LEU A 74 -7.00 26.39 -13.50
C LEU A 74 -6.58 26.65 -12.05
N SER A 75 -6.70 27.89 -11.58
CA SER A 75 -6.31 28.30 -10.23
C SER A 75 -7.02 27.52 -9.10
N LYS A 76 -8.25 27.07 -9.35
CA LYS A 76 -9.06 26.26 -8.43
C LYS A 76 -8.92 24.76 -8.65
N ILE A 77 -8.27 24.31 -9.73
CA ILE A 77 -8.14 22.88 -10.02
C ILE A 77 -7.03 22.28 -9.18
N SER A 78 -7.33 21.14 -8.55
CA SER A 78 -6.39 20.34 -7.80
C SER A 78 -6.42 18.92 -8.32
N ILE A 79 -5.24 18.36 -8.58
CA ILE A 79 -5.10 17.04 -9.17
C ILE A 79 -4.98 16.03 -8.05
N ALA A 80 -5.98 15.17 -7.93
CA ALA A 80 -6.04 14.17 -6.88
C ALA A 80 -4.93 13.13 -7.03
N ARG A 81 -4.59 12.74 -8.26
CA ARG A 81 -3.52 11.80 -8.61
C ARG A 81 -2.76 12.26 -9.85
N GLY A 82 -1.57 12.84 -9.65
CA GLY A 82 -0.64 13.14 -10.72
C GLY A 82 0.22 11.93 -11.08
N ASP A 83 0.43 11.69 -12.37
CA ASP A 83 1.52 10.85 -12.86
C ASP A 83 2.59 11.78 -13.43
N TYR A 84 3.82 11.73 -12.90
CA TYR A 84 4.88 12.65 -13.28
C TYR A 84 5.20 12.60 -14.78
N SER A 85 5.16 11.40 -15.38
CA SER A 85 5.43 11.19 -16.81
C SER A 85 4.54 12.07 -17.69
N PHE A 86 3.26 12.22 -17.31
CA PHE A 86 2.27 13.02 -18.03
C PHE A 86 2.63 14.52 -18.08
N PHE A 87 3.11 15.10 -16.97
CA PHE A 87 3.45 16.53 -16.89
C PHE A 87 4.54 16.94 -17.87
N ILE A 88 5.38 15.98 -18.28
CA ILE A 88 6.53 16.25 -19.12
C ILE A 88 6.25 15.95 -20.59
N GLU A 89 5.44 14.93 -20.88
CA GLU A 89 4.98 14.66 -22.25
C GLU A 89 4.06 15.78 -22.76
N HIS A 90 3.38 16.46 -21.85
CA HIS A 90 2.49 17.57 -22.15
C HIS A 90 2.98 18.83 -21.42
N PRO A 91 4.16 19.36 -21.79
CA PRO A 91 4.72 20.53 -21.13
C PRO A 91 3.79 21.70 -21.41
N LEU A 92 3.04 22.10 -20.37
CA LEU A 92 2.08 23.18 -20.48
C LEU A 92 2.84 24.48 -20.80
N PRO A 93 2.47 25.21 -21.87
CA PRO A 93 3.23 26.35 -22.31
C PRO A 93 3.13 27.53 -21.31
N SER A 94 4.30 28.01 -20.86
CA SER A 94 4.51 29.36 -20.26
C SER A 94 4.10 29.54 -18.76
N PRO A 95 4.28 30.71 -18.10
CA PRO A 95 4.60 30.83 -16.66
C PRO A 95 3.43 30.44 -15.73
N ARG A 96 2.29 30.07 -16.33
CA ARG A 96 1.12 29.45 -15.73
C ARG A 96 1.33 28.00 -15.32
N GLY A 97 2.49 27.39 -15.63
CA GLY A 97 2.92 26.12 -15.03
C GLY A 97 2.94 26.13 -13.49
N SER A 98 2.93 27.32 -12.87
CA SER A 98 2.74 27.52 -11.44
C SER A 98 1.33 27.21 -10.90
N GLN A 99 0.31 27.16 -11.76
CA GLN A 99 -1.08 26.89 -11.37
C GLN A 99 -1.38 25.40 -11.22
N PHE A 100 -0.63 24.54 -11.91
CA PHE A 100 -0.73 23.08 -11.81
C PHE A 100 0.08 22.48 -10.66
N GLN A 101 0.57 23.34 -9.78
CA GLN A 101 1.33 22.91 -8.60
C GLN A 101 0.42 22.24 -7.56
N ASN A 102 -0.91 22.43 -7.62
CA ASN A 102 -1.87 21.84 -6.70
C ASN A 102 -2.09 20.34 -6.97
N VAL A 103 -1.10 19.51 -6.62
CA VAL A 103 -1.14 18.05 -6.74
C VAL A 103 -1.24 17.47 -5.35
N PHE A 104 -2.24 16.64 -5.06
CA PHE A 104 -2.40 16.03 -3.74
C PHE A 104 -1.56 14.76 -3.58
N PHE A 105 -1.53 13.92 -4.62
CA PHE A 105 -0.77 12.68 -4.70
C PHE A 105 0.05 12.66 -5.98
N LEU A 106 1.34 12.33 -5.89
CA LEU A 106 2.23 12.21 -7.03
C LEU A 106 2.75 10.78 -7.16
N LYS A 107 2.60 10.16 -8.34
CA LYS A 107 3.27 8.91 -8.71
C LYS A 107 4.54 9.20 -9.50
N VAL A 108 5.64 8.54 -9.12
CA VAL A 108 6.98 8.70 -9.69
C VAL A 108 7.61 7.34 -9.95
N THR A 109 8.35 7.24 -11.04
CA THR A 109 9.12 6.07 -11.50
C THR A 109 10.58 6.47 -11.75
N ASP A 110 11.45 5.52 -12.11
CA ASP A 110 12.85 5.87 -12.38
C ASP A 110 13.09 6.73 -13.61
N GLY A 111 12.27 6.57 -14.64
CA GLY A 111 12.33 7.42 -15.83
C GLY A 111 12.11 8.91 -15.50
N ASP A 112 11.47 9.18 -14.36
CA ASP A 112 11.14 10.51 -13.88
C ASP A 112 12.30 11.16 -13.12
N LEU A 113 13.06 10.34 -12.36
CA LEU A 113 14.20 10.77 -11.55
C LEU A 113 15.44 11.14 -12.36
N GLY A 114 15.64 10.52 -13.52
CA GLY A 114 16.78 10.77 -14.41
C GLY A 114 16.73 12.14 -15.11
N ARG A 115 15.74 12.99 -14.80
CA ARG A 115 15.53 14.30 -15.44
C ARG A 115 16.06 15.41 -14.55
N ASP A 116 16.77 16.36 -15.15
CA ASP A 116 17.38 17.50 -14.45
C ASP A 116 16.33 18.22 -13.58
N ASN A 117 16.68 18.46 -12.30
CA ASN A 117 15.92 19.23 -11.32
C ASN A 117 14.64 18.60 -10.73
N PHE A 118 14.36 17.29 -10.87
CA PHE A 118 13.18 16.68 -10.21
C PHE A 118 13.06 17.06 -8.73
N ALA A 119 14.15 16.95 -7.99
CA ALA A 119 14.20 17.26 -6.55
C ALA A 119 13.84 18.71 -6.21
N ASN A 120 14.00 19.64 -7.16
CA ASN A 120 13.78 21.07 -7.01
C ASN A 120 12.40 21.53 -7.48
N GLN A 121 11.60 20.63 -8.09
CA GLN A 121 10.25 20.97 -8.49
C GLN A 121 9.35 21.12 -7.26
N VAL A 122 8.42 22.06 -7.34
CA VAL A 122 7.52 22.41 -6.23
C VAL A 122 6.07 22.12 -6.60
N TYR A 123 5.48 21.18 -5.88
CA TYR A 123 4.08 20.78 -5.93
C TYR A 123 3.35 21.34 -4.70
N ARG A 124 2.68 22.48 -4.86
CA ARG A 124 1.84 23.09 -3.82
C ARG A 124 0.75 22.11 -3.37
N GLY A 125 0.61 21.90 -2.07
CA GLY A 125 -0.44 20.98 -1.57
C GLY A 125 -0.18 19.49 -1.81
N LEU A 126 1.05 19.10 -2.15
CA LEU A 126 1.46 17.69 -2.15
C LEU A 126 1.40 17.12 -0.73
N HIS A 127 0.65 16.03 -0.57
CA HIS A 127 0.50 15.31 0.70
C HIS A 127 1.08 13.91 0.63
N SER A 128 0.92 13.22 -0.51
CA SER A 128 1.39 11.84 -0.67
C SER A 128 2.24 11.66 -1.92
N LEU A 129 3.28 10.85 -1.81
CA LEU A 129 4.17 10.47 -2.90
C LEU A 129 4.18 8.95 -3.02
N LEU A 130 3.95 8.40 -4.21
CA LEU A 130 4.17 6.99 -4.52
C LEU A 130 5.35 6.86 -5.46
N TYR A 131 6.38 6.16 -5.01
CA TYR A 131 7.54 5.80 -5.81
C TYR A 131 7.50 4.32 -6.19
N CYS A 132 7.43 4.02 -7.48
CA CYS A 132 7.38 2.67 -8.03
C CYS A 132 8.70 2.37 -8.73
N ASN A 133 9.58 1.54 -8.16
CA ASN A 133 10.87 1.29 -8.79
C ASN A 133 11.67 0.05 -8.34
N LYS A 134 12.76 -0.25 -9.07
CA LYS A 134 13.75 -1.33 -8.97
C LYS A 134 15.16 -0.90 -8.48
N LEU A 135 15.29 0.07 -7.54
CA LEU A 135 16.53 0.37 -6.73
C LEU A 135 17.38 1.61 -7.07
N SER A 136 16.83 2.70 -7.65
CA SER A 136 17.65 3.92 -7.83
C SER A 136 18.05 4.59 -6.52
N PRO A 137 19.26 5.18 -6.43
CA PRO A 137 19.69 5.98 -5.29
C PRO A 137 18.72 7.14 -5.03
N MET A 138 18.32 7.32 -3.77
CA MET A 138 17.33 8.33 -3.38
C MET A 138 17.95 9.67 -2.95
N THR A 139 19.01 10.10 -3.64
CA THR A 139 19.70 11.37 -3.33
C THR A 139 18.81 12.61 -3.54
N TRP A 140 17.74 12.48 -4.32
CA TRP A 140 16.74 13.53 -4.56
C TRP A 140 15.79 13.74 -3.37
N LEU A 141 15.56 12.71 -2.56
CA LEU A 141 14.49 12.68 -1.57
C LEU A 141 14.63 13.73 -0.46
N PRO A 142 15.84 14.00 0.09
CA PRO A 142 16.00 15.05 1.10
C PRO A 142 15.59 16.43 0.59
N THR A 143 16.08 16.81 -0.59
CA THR A 143 15.73 18.10 -1.22
C THR A 143 14.25 18.15 -1.58
N PHE A 144 13.71 17.05 -2.12
CA PHE A 144 12.28 16.97 -2.46
C PHE A 144 11.41 17.15 -1.22
N THR A 145 11.63 16.40 -0.15
CA THR A 145 10.83 16.52 1.09
C THR A 145 10.95 17.91 1.74
N ALA A 146 12.12 18.55 1.67
CA ALA A 146 12.31 19.92 2.14
C ALA A 146 11.46 20.95 1.36
N ASN A 147 11.30 20.75 0.06
CA ASN A 147 10.48 21.61 -0.81
C ASN A 147 8.96 21.39 -0.63
N HIS A 148 8.54 20.32 0.07
CA HIS A 148 7.14 19.93 0.22
C HIS A 148 6.73 19.79 1.70
N PRO A 149 6.52 20.90 2.42
CA PRO A 149 6.23 20.87 3.86
C PRO A 149 4.91 20.17 4.22
N ASN A 150 3.94 20.12 3.30
CA ASN A 150 2.66 19.42 3.48
C ASN A 150 2.73 17.92 3.20
N LEU A 151 3.86 17.43 2.64
CA LEU A 151 4.05 16.01 2.37
C LEU A 151 4.10 15.28 3.70
N ASN A 152 3.14 14.37 3.89
CA ASN A 152 2.96 13.61 5.11
C ASN A 152 3.02 12.10 4.91
N GLU A 153 3.05 11.64 3.66
CA GLU A 153 3.09 10.22 3.31
C GLU A 153 4.03 9.99 2.12
N ILE A 154 4.90 8.99 2.22
CA ILE A 154 5.70 8.50 1.10
C ILE A 154 5.56 6.98 1.05
N ARG A 155 5.04 6.48 -0.06
CA ARG A 155 4.86 5.06 -0.36
C ARG A 155 5.94 4.64 -1.34
N PHE A 156 6.53 3.49 -1.06
CA PHE A 156 7.47 2.84 -1.93
C PHE A 156 6.91 1.48 -2.33
N HIS A 157 6.98 1.17 -3.61
CA HIS A 157 6.55 -0.10 -4.19
C HIS A 157 7.68 -0.62 -5.07
N TYR A 158 8.21 -1.80 -4.73
CA TYR A 158 9.28 -2.46 -5.44
C TYR A 158 8.74 -3.63 -6.23
N ASP A 159 9.02 -3.59 -7.53
CA ASP A 159 8.62 -4.61 -8.50
C ASP A 159 9.62 -5.78 -8.56
N VAL A 160 10.73 -5.70 -7.81
CA VAL A 160 11.78 -6.71 -7.81
C VAL A 160 12.19 -7.09 -6.41
N LYS A 161 12.17 -8.40 -6.14
CA LYS A 161 12.79 -9.06 -4.99
C LYS A 161 14.27 -8.67 -4.95
N SER A 162 14.61 -7.70 -4.12
CA SER A 162 15.94 -7.12 -4.10
C SER A 162 16.58 -7.22 -2.72
N ASP A 163 17.89 -7.45 -2.74
CA ASP A 163 18.71 -7.60 -1.54
C ASP A 163 18.69 -6.29 -0.72
N PRO A 164 18.40 -6.37 0.59
CA PRO A 164 18.48 -5.27 1.54
C PRO A 164 19.64 -4.28 1.40
N ASP A 165 20.83 -4.75 1.06
CA ASP A 165 22.02 -3.91 0.88
C ASP A 165 21.92 -2.94 -0.31
N HIS A 166 20.97 -3.18 -1.23
CA HIS A 166 20.68 -2.27 -2.36
C HIS A 166 19.67 -1.19 -1.99
N TYR A 167 18.96 -1.30 -0.86
CA TYR A 167 18.08 -0.25 -0.37
C TYR A 167 18.90 0.90 0.23
N ARG A 168 19.46 1.76 -0.62
CA ARG A 168 20.03 3.05 -0.21
C ARG A 168 18.93 4.08 0.04
N ILE A 169 18.02 3.73 0.93
CA ILE A 169 16.89 4.56 1.32
C ILE A 169 17.32 5.30 2.60
N PRO A 170 17.29 6.65 2.63
CA PRO A 170 17.68 7.42 3.81
C PRO A 170 16.97 7.00 5.10
N PHE A 171 15.74 6.49 5.00
CA PHE A 171 14.95 6.02 6.13
C PHE A 171 15.35 4.64 6.70
N PHE A 172 16.14 3.86 5.97
CA PHE A 172 16.47 2.48 6.33
C PHE A 172 17.92 2.32 6.81
N GLU A 173 18.72 3.38 6.89
CA GLU A 173 20.14 3.26 7.26
C GLU A 173 20.34 2.54 8.60
N SER A 174 19.57 2.89 9.63
CA SER A 174 19.62 2.21 10.93
C SER A 174 19.16 0.75 10.86
N PHE A 175 18.20 0.45 9.98
CA PHE A 175 17.75 -0.92 9.76
C PHE A 175 18.84 -1.76 9.06
N VAL A 176 19.48 -1.23 8.02
CA VAL A 176 20.57 -1.90 7.31
C VAL A 176 21.73 -2.19 8.26
N GLU A 177 22.05 -1.25 9.15
CA GLU A 177 23.05 -1.47 10.20
C GLU A 177 22.63 -2.60 11.16
N ASN A 178 21.36 -2.64 11.59
CA ASN A 178 20.85 -3.73 12.42
C ASN A 178 20.87 -5.09 11.70
N VAL A 179 20.56 -5.14 10.39
CA VAL A 179 20.69 -6.35 9.55
C VAL A 179 22.11 -6.89 9.64
N ARG A 180 23.11 -6.01 9.47
CA ARG A 180 24.54 -6.36 9.54
C ARG A 180 24.94 -6.84 10.92
N GLN A 181 24.54 -6.12 11.97
CA GLN A 181 24.86 -6.47 13.36
C GLN A 181 24.23 -7.79 13.79
N MET A 182 22.99 -8.07 13.38
CA MET A 182 22.29 -9.32 13.67
C MET A 182 22.67 -10.47 12.73
N GLN A 183 23.58 -10.23 11.77
CA GLN A 183 24.03 -11.19 10.76
C GLN A 183 22.85 -11.88 10.03
N VAL A 184 21.77 -11.12 9.78
CA VAL A 184 20.63 -11.62 9.02
C VAL A 184 21.02 -11.57 7.54
N ALA A 185 21.11 -12.74 6.91
CA ALA A 185 21.47 -12.79 5.50
C ALA A 185 20.38 -12.12 4.64
N SER A 186 20.81 -11.29 3.71
CA SER A 186 19.95 -10.49 2.84
C SER A 186 19.00 -11.31 1.96
N HIS A 187 19.41 -12.53 1.57
CA HIS A 187 18.59 -13.46 0.77
C HIS A 187 17.48 -14.15 1.58
N LYS A 188 17.26 -13.79 2.85
CA LYS A 188 16.19 -14.39 3.66
C LYS A 188 14.84 -13.68 3.51
N PHE A 189 14.85 -12.42 3.06
CA PHE A 189 13.64 -11.62 2.91
C PHE A 189 13.75 -10.55 1.83
N GLY A 190 12.61 -10.13 1.30
CA GLY A 190 12.48 -9.04 0.32
C GLY A 190 11.45 -8.02 0.78
N LEU A 191 11.69 -6.74 0.51
CA LEU A 191 10.72 -5.69 0.76
C LEU A 191 9.93 -5.42 -0.52
N GLU A 192 8.61 -5.55 -0.46
CA GLU A 192 7.74 -5.27 -1.61
C GLU A 192 7.16 -3.86 -1.52
N GLN A 193 6.65 -3.50 -0.34
CA GLN A 193 6.02 -2.21 -0.13
C GLN A 193 6.36 -1.67 1.25
N PHE A 194 6.53 -0.35 1.36
CA PHE A 194 6.57 0.31 2.66
C PHE A 194 6.09 1.74 2.58
N VAL A 195 5.57 2.24 3.71
CA VAL A 195 4.98 3.58 3.81
C VAL A 195 5.55 4.32 4.99
N PHE A 196 6.16 5.47 4.71
CA PHE A 196 6.59 6.42 5.71
C PHE A 196 5.54 7.51 5.91
N ASN A 197 5.20 7.77 7.16
CA ASN A 197 4.32 8.87 7.54
C ASN A 197 5.06 9.90 8.37
N ARG A 198 4.68 11.16 8.20
CA ARG A 198 5.19 12.28 8.97
C ARG A 198 4.34 12.46 10.22
N THR A 199 4.99 12.51 11.38
CA THR A 199 4.34 12.58 12.69
C THR A 199 3.68 13.93 12.95
N SER A 200 4.22 15.00 12.37
CA SER A 200 3.62 16.34 12.36
C SER A 200 4.00 17.11 11.09
N PRO A 201 3.02 17.58 10.29
CA PRO A 201 3.29 18.50 9.20
C PRO A 201 3.46 19.91 9.78
N SER A 202 4.68 20.31 10.19
CA SER A 202 5.07 21.74 10.36
C SER A 202 6.37 22.01 11.14
N SER A 203 6.98 21.05 11.82
CA SER A 203 8.02 21.37 12.83
C SER A 203 9.46 21.10 12.42
N SER A 204 9.78 21.05 11.12
CA SER A 204 11.19 20.96 10.70
C SER A 204 11.89 22.29 11.01
N PHE A 205 12.42 22.39 12.23
CA PHE A 205 13.37 23.42 12.60
C PHE A 205 14.61 23.26 11.70
N PRO A 206 15.29 24.36 11.32
CA PRO A 206 16.43 24.32 10.40
C PRO A 206 17.62 23.46 10.87
N ASN A 207 17.60 22.97 12.11
CA ASN A 207 18.69 22.19 12.73
C ASN A 207 18.32 20.73 13.09
N THR A 208 17.12 20.24 12.74
CA THR A 208 16.80 18.82 12.91
C THR A 208 17.37 17.99 11.75
N PRO A 209 17.97 16.81 12.02
CA PRO A 209 18.39 15.89 10.97
C PRO A 209 17.25 15.63 9.97
N PRO A 210 17.55 15.46 8.67
CA PRO A 210 16.55 15.10 7.69
C PRO A 210 15.86 13.81 8.12
N PHE A 211 14.54 13.78 7.95
CA PHE A 211 13.68 12.62 8.20
C PHE A 211 13.41 12.23 9.66
N GLN A 212 13.84 13.01 10.66
CA GLN A 212 13.59 12.68 12.09
C GLN A 212 12.10 12.58 12.45
N ASP A 213 11.25 13.32 11.75
CA ASP A 213 9.81 13.35 11.93
C ASP A 213 9.04 12.30 11.10
N TRP A 214 9.76 11.48 10.32
CA TRP A 214 9.21 10.40 9.52
C TRP A 214 9.35 9.06 10.25
N HIS A 215 8.32 8.23 10.16
CA HIS A 215 8.35 6.89 10.71
C HIS A 215 7.73 5.88 9.74
N LEU A 216 8.25 4.66 9.75
CA LEU A 216 7.67 3.55 9.02
C LEU A 216 6.33 3.15 9.66
N SER A 217 5.25 3.26 8.90
CA SER A 217 3.89 3.01 9.37
C SER A 217 3.27 1.72 8.81
N HIS A 218 3.68 1.33 7.59
CA HIS A 218 3.27 0.10 6.93
C HIS A 218 4.46 -0.57 6.26
N LEU A 219 4.49 -1.90 6.31
CA LEU A 219 5.52 -2.74 5.71
C LEU A 219 4.87 -3.98 5.08
N HIS A 220 5.22 -4.27 3.84
CA HIS A 220 4.99 -5.54 3.16
C HIS A 220 6.34 -6.21 2.91
N VAL A 221 6.54 -7.37 3.52
CA VAL A 221 7.78 -8.15 3.42
C VAL A 221 7.47 -9.58 2.97
N ASP A 222 8.24 -10.06 2.02
CA ASP A 222 8.34 -11.47 1.68
C ASP A 222 9.41 -12.13 2.54
N ILE A 223 9.08 -13.25 3.17
CA ILE A 223 10.02 -14.05 3.96
C ILE A 223 10.22 -15.38 3.26
N TRP A 224 11.47 -15.65 2.90
CA TRP A 224 11.90 -16.89 2.26
C TRP A 224 12.50 -17.85 3.26
N GLU A 225 13.16 -17.33 4.30
CA GLU A 225 13.73 -18.13 5.38
C GLU A 225 13.68 -17.42 6.74
N SER A 226 13.69 -18.22 7.83
CA SER A 226 13.92 -17.73 9.20
C SER A 226 13.00 -16.58 9.64
N SER A 227 11.68 -16.74 9.53
CA SER A 227 10.70 -15.69 9.81
C SER A 227 10.87 -15.05 11.19
N THR A 228 11.16 -15.85 12.21
CA THR A 228 11.35 -15.37 13.59
C THR A 228 12.50 -14.37 13.70
N GLN A 229 13.63 -14.62 13.03
CA GLN A 229 14.81 -13.75 13.08
C GLN A 229 14.53 -12.44 12.33
N VAL A 230 13.97 -12.56 11.10
CA VAL A 230 13.65 -11.43 10.23
C VAL A 230 12.58 -10.53 10.88
N LEU A 231 11.49 -11.10 11.38
CA LEU A 231 10.43 -10.34 12.04
C LEU A 231 10.88 -9.73 13.36
N SER A 232 11.79 -10.39 14.10
CA SER A 232 12.37 -9.80 15.32
C SER A 232 13.22 -8.58 14.99
N LEU A 233 13.97 -8.62 13.90
CA LEU A 233 14.74 -7.48 13.40
C LEU A 233 13.82 -6.30 13.03
N PHE A 234 12.69 -6.55 12.36
CA PHE A 234 11.70 -5.52 12.05
C PHE A 234 11.06 -4.94 13.32
N ALA A 235 10.69 -5.79 14.29
CA ALA A 235 10.13 -5.34 15.57
C ALA A 235 11.09 -4.43 16.35
N ALA A 236 12.38 -4.77 16.33
CA ALA A 236 13.42 -3.97 16.98
C ALA A 236 13.68 -2.65 16.25
N SER A 237 13.74 -2.68 14.91
CA SER A 237 14.05 -1.51 14.09
C SER A 237 12.89 -0.52 13.95
N PHE A 238 11.64 -1.00 14.02
CA PHE A 238 10.45 -0.19 13.75
C PHE A 238 9.38 -0.36 14.85
N PRO A 239 9.64 0.14 16.07
CA PRO A 239 8.73 -0.04 17.21
C PRO A 239 7.35 0.64 17.04
N ASN A 240 7.25 1.59 16.11
CA ASN A 240 6.03 2.33 15.80
C ASN A 240 5.27 1.78 14.57
N LEU A 241 5.68 0.62 14.04
CA LEU A 241 5.01 0.02 12.89
C LEU A 241 3.54 -0.28 13.21
N GLY A 242 2.63 0.34 12.45
CA GLY A 242 1.18 0.21 12.65
C GLY A 242 0.57 -0.91 11.82
N SER A 243 1.16 -1.25 10.68
CA SER A 243 0.67 -2.31 9.79
C SER A 243 1.84 -3.12 9.23
N LEU A 244 1.67 -4.44 9.23
CA LEU A 244 2.64 -5.40 8.71
C LEU A 244 1.90 -6.41 7.84
N PHE A 245 2.34 -6.62 6.61
CA PHE A 245 1.92 -7.70 5.74
C PHE A 245 3.12 -8.62 5.48
N VAL A 246 2.93 -9.93 5.65
CA VAL A 246 4.00 -10.93 5.47
C VAL A 246 3.61 -11.95 4.41
N GLY A 247 4.33 -11.95 3.29
CA GLY A 247 4.26 -13.02 2.30
C GLY A 247 5.19 -14.17 2.69
N PHE A 248 4.65 -15.38 2.76
CA PHE A 248 5.45 -16.61 2.88
C PHE A 248 5.58 -17.21 1.48
N ALA A 249 6.75 -17.05 0.86
CA ALA A 249 6.95 -17.47 -0.52
C ALA A 249 7.71 -18.80 -0.63
N HIS A 250 7.33 -19.59 -1.61
CA HIS A 250 8.01 -20.82 -2.03
C HIS A 250 9.23 -20.47 -2.88
N ILE A 251 10.44 -20.54 -2.32
CA ILE A 251 11.69 -20.48 -3.11
C ILE A 251 12.55 -21.72 -2.82
N LEU A 252 11.95 -22.88 -2.61
CA LEU A 252 12.72 -24.12 -2.52
C LEU A 252 12.27 -25.09 -3.62
N PRO A 253 13.20 -25.89 -4.15
CA PRO A 253 12.87 -27.03 -5.01
C PRO A 253 11.81 -27.92 -4.34
N GLU A 254 10.93 -28.53 -5.15
CA GLU A 254 9.77 -29.35 -4.76
C GLU A 254 10.06 -30.43 -3.70
N ASP A 255 11.32 -30.79 -3.55
CA ASP A 255 11.86 -31.87 -2.73
C ASP A 255 12.33 -31.43 -1.32
N GLN A 256 12.18 -30.15 -0.94
CA GLN A 256 12.46 -29.66 0.42
C GLN A 256 11.39 -28.72 0.99
N VAL A 257 10.11 -29.14 0.95
CA VAL A 257 9.06 -28.48 1.74
C VAL A 257 9.14 -28.94 3.20
N ASP A 258 10.28 -28.67 3.86
CA ASP A 258 10.29 -28.65 5.31
C ASP A 258 9.50 -27.40 5.73
N LEU A 259 8.31 -27.61 6.30
CA LEU A 259 7.48 -26.53 6.86
C LEU A 259 8.37 -25.73 7.83
N LYS A 260 8.84 -24.53 7.45
CA LYS A 260 9.92 -23.84 8.20
C LYS A 260 9.44 -23.04 9.42
N TYR A 261 8.13 -22.89 9.61
CA TYR A 261 7.59 -21.85 10.50
C TYR A 261 6.64 -22.39 11.55
N GLY A 262 7.00 -22.24 12.84
CA GLY A 262 6.09 -22.52 13.94
C GLY A 262 5.12 -21.37 14.19
N LEU A 263 3.82 -21.68 14.36
CA LEU A 263 2.81 -20.66 14.70
C LEU A 263 3.17 -19.89 15.98
N ASP A 264 3.61 -20.62 17.02
CA ASP A 264 3.91 -20.03 18.32
C ASP A 264 5.08 -19.04 18.23
N ASP A 265 6.09 -19.34 17.42
CA ASP A 265 7.22 -18.44 17.18
C ASP A 265 6.78 -17.16 16.48
N LEU A 266 5.93 -17.28 15.44
CA LEU A 266 5.35 -16.13 14.77
C LEU A 266 4.56 -15.26 15.76
N VAL A 267 3.67 -15.88 16.53
CA VAL A 267 2.85 -15.18 17.53
C VAL A 267 3.73 -14.46 18.56
N ASN A 268 4.76 -15.14 19.07
CA ASN A 268 5.70 -14.57 20.03
C ASN A 268 6.46 -13.37 19.46
N VAL A 269 6.79 -13.39 18.17
CA VAL A 269 7.46 -12.24 17.52
C VAL A 269 6.48 -11.12 17.21
N LEU A 270 5.26 -11.42 16.73
CA LEU A 270 4.22 -10.41 16.48
C LEU A 270 3.86 -9.66 17.77
N ALA A 271 3.85 -10.35 18.92
CA ALA A 271 3.63 -9.73 20.22
C ALA A 271 4.70 -8.67 20.61
N ARG A 272 5.86 -8.67 19.95
CA ARG A 272 6.91 -7.64 20.17
C ARG A 272 6.55 -6.31 19.50
N PHE A 273 5.68 -6.30 18.50
CA PHE A 273 5.23 -5.07 17.85
C PHE A 273 4.12 -4.39 18.65
N ARG A 274 4.51 -3.50 19.58
CA ARG A 274 3.58 -2.82 20.49
C ARG A 274 2.57 -1.91 19.78
N SER A 275 2.96 -1.37 18.62
CA SER A 275 2.15 -0.42 17.85
C SER A 275 1.34 -1.08 16.74
N LEU A 276 1.54 -2.38 16.48
CA LEU A 276 0.91 -3.08 15.37
C LEU A 276 -0.61 -3.16 15.55
N ARG A 277 -1.35 -2.54 14.63
CA ARG A 277 -2.82 -2.54 14.62
C ARG A 277 -3.40 -3.43 13.52
N SER A 278 -2.67 -3.64 12.44
CA SER A 278 -3.10 -4.50 11.34
C SER A 278 -2.00 -5.50 11.00
N PHE A 279 -2.35 -6.78 10.92
CA PHE A 279 -1.47 -7.84 10.47
C PHE A 279 -2.07 -8.52 9.24
N GLY A 280 -1.34 -8.52 8.14
CA GLY A 280 -1.66 -9.24 6.93
C GLY A 280 -0.70 -10.40 6.73
N SER A 281 -1.15 -11.49 6.11
CA SER A 281 -0.26 -12.52 5.62
C SER A 281 -0.74 -13.17 4.35
N MET A 282 0.19 -13.51 3.48
CA MET A 282 -0.02 -14.36 2.32
C MET A 282 0.65 -15.73 2.54
N ASN A 283 -0.08 -16.80 2.27
CA ASN A 283 0.33 -18.20 2.34
C ASN A 283 0.79 -18.68 3.73
N LEU A 284 0.19 -18.12 4.79
CA LEU A 284 0.57 -18.42 6.16
C LEU A 284 0.36 -19.91 6.49
N PHE A 285 -0.86 -20.40 6.29
CA PHE A 285 -1.29 -21.73 6.73
C PHE A 285 -0.93 -22.83 5.74
N LEU A 286 -0.57 -22.46 4.51
CA LEU A 286 0.10 -23.33 3.55
C LEU A 286 1.47 -23.78 4.07
N TYR A 287 2.27 -22.87 4.65
CA TYR A 287 3.68 -23.14 5.01
C TYR A 287 3.98 -23.31 6.51
N MET A 288 2.97 -23.18 7.36
CA MET A 288 3.14 -23.23 8.81
C MET A 288 3.04 -24.65 9.40
N GLN A 289 3.98 -24.97 10.30
CA GLN A 289 3.89 -26.08 11.24
C GLN A 289 2.95 -25.71 12.38
N LEU A 290 1.95 -26.56 12.61
CA LEU A 290 1.06 -26.43 13.74
C LEU A 290 1.62 -27.17 14.95
N PRO A 291 1.43 -26.67 16.17
CA PRO A 291 1.88 -27.38 17.36
C PRO A 291 1.17 -28.74 17.47
N VAL A 292 1.93 -29.78 17.81
CA VAL A 292 1.46 -31.18 17.95
C VAL A 292 0.26 -31.30 18.91
N GLN A 293 0.12 -30.37 19.86
CA GLN A 293 -0.97 -30.38 20.84
C GLN A 293 -2.34 -30.04 20.23
N PHE A 294 -2.37 -29.46 19.03
CA PHE A 294 -3.59 -29.07 18.34
C PHE A 294 -3.92 -29.96 17.14
N THR A 295 -3.12 -31.00 16.88
CA THR A 295 -3.51 -32.09 15.98
C THR A 295 -4.54 -32.97 16.70
N SER A 296 -5.78 -32.47 16.79
CA SER A 296 -6.92 -33.31 17.13
C SER A 296 -7.00 -34.45 16.11
N PRO A 297 -7.41 -35.68 16.51
CA PRO A 297 -7.51 -36.80 15.60
C PRO A 297 -8.76 -36.65 14.74
N MET A 298 -8.80 -35.66 13.84
CA MET A 298 -9.36 -35.99 12.54
C MET A 298 -8.39 -37.02 11.98
N GLN A 299 -8.83 -38.28 11.99
CA GLN A 299 -8.10 -39.42 11.45
C GLN A 299 -7.57 -39.06 10.06
N ASP A 300 -6.29 -38.73 9.96
CA ASP A 300 -5.58 -38.53 8.70
C ASP A 300 -4.70 -39.77 8.48
N PRO A 301 -5.05 -40.67 7.54
CA PRO A 301 -4.22 -41.82 7.17
C PRO A 301 -2.92 -41.43 6.43
N SER A 302 -2.60 -40.14 6.27
CA SER A 302 -1.44 -39.70 5.48
C SER A 302 -0.42 -38.92 6.30
N SER A 303 0.33 -39.64 7.13
CA SER A 303 1.67 -39.21 7.54
C SER A 303 2.49 -38.98 6.26
N LYS A 304 2.86 -37.73 5.99
CA LYS A 304 3.54 -37.21 4.79
C LYS A 304 2.59 -36.92 3.61
N LEU A 305 1.80 -35.85 3.73
CA LEU A 305 1.33 -35.12 2.56
C LEU A 305 2.57 -34.53 1.86
N ASN A 306 3.05 -35.23 0.84
CA ASN A 306 3.82 -34.59 -0.22
C ASN A 306 2.88 -33.51 -0.78
N ILE A 307 3.20 -32.24 -0.55
CA ILE A 307 2.42 -31.12 -1.11
C ILE A 307 2.70 -31.16 -2.60
N ASN A 308 1.94 -31.98 -3.33
CA ASN A 308 1.88 -31.86 -4.78
C ASN A 308 1.21 -30.50 -5.07
N PRO A 309 1.88 -29.56 -5.74
CA PRO A 309 1.28 -28.27 -6.11
C PRO A 309 0.04 -28.44 -7.00
N TYR A 310 -0.16 -29.63 -7.59
CA TYR A 310 -1.30 -29.98 -8.43
C TYR A 310 -2.00 -31.26 -7.94
N PRO A 311 -2.73 -31.22 -6.82
CA PRO A 311 -3.55 -32.36 -6.40
C PRO A 311 -4.65 -32.62 -7.46
N PRO A 312 -5.08 -33.88 -7.65
CA PRO A 312 -6.36 -34.18 -8.32
C PRO A 312 -7.50 -33.35 -7.73
N SER A 313 -8.55 -33.04 -8.52
CA SER A 313 -9.70 -32.20 -8.10
C SER A 313 -10.26 -32.53 -6.72
N ASP A 314 -10.32 -33.82 -6.38
CA ASP A 314 -10.90 -34.31 -5.14
C ASP A 314 -9.95 -34.11 -3.95
N MET A 315 -8.64 -34.11 -4.21
CA MET A 315 -7.61 -33.77 -3.22
C MET A 315 -7.48 -32.25 -3.04
N LEU A 316 -7.76 -31.45 -4.07
CA LEU A 316 -7.80 -29.99 -3.98
C LEU A 316 -8.85 -29.51 -2.98
N ALA A 317 -10.06 -30.07 -3.04
CA ALA A 317 -11.12 -29.76 -2.09
C ALA A 317 -10.74 -30.14 -0.65
N ALA A 318 -10.16 -31.34 -0.45
CA ALA A 318 -9.70 -31.79 0.86
C ALA A 318 -8.55 -30.91 1.41
N PHE A 319 -7.64 -30.50 0.53
CA PHE A 319 -6.54 -29.59 0.87
C PHE A 319 -7.06 -28.22 1.31
N TRP A 320 -7.93 -27.59 0.53
CA TRP A 320 -8.49 -26.29 0.88
C TRP A 320 -9.36 -26.34 2.13
N ASN A 321 -10.11 -27.42 2.35
CA ASN A 321 -10.81 -27.64 3.62
C ASN A 321 -9.85 -27.70 4.81
N LYS A 322 -8.68 -28.32 4.64
CA LYS A 322 -7.62 -28.34 5.66
C LYS A 322 -7.08 -26.93 5.92
N VAL A 323 -6.77 -26.17 4.88
CA VAL A 323 -6.29 -24.78 5.00
C VAL A 323 -7.34 -23.89 5.69
N ALA A 324 -8.58 -23.92 5.23
CA ALA A 324 -9.70 -23.17 5.82
C ALA A 324 -9.92 -23.53 7.29
N TRP A 325 -9.82 -24.83 7.64
CA TRP A 325 -9.89 -25.26 9.04
C TRP A 325 -8.76 -24.66 9.88
N LYS A 326 -7.52 -24.62 9.36
CA LYS A 326 -6.39 -23.95 10.04
C LYS A 326 -6.68 -22.47 10.23
N MET A 327 -7.11 -21.76 9.19
CA MET A 327 -7.45 -20.33 9.25
C MET A 327 -8.51 -20.07 10.32
N TYR A 328 -9.60 -20.82 10.32
CA TYR A 328 -10.66 -20.72 11.31
C TYR A 328 -10.16 -20.96 12.74
N ARG A 329 -9.28 -21.96 12.93
CA ARG A 329 -8.83 -22.37 14.26
C ARG A 329 -7.78 -21.44 14.85
N TYR A 330 -6.83 -20.97 14.04
CA TYR A 330 -5.61 -20.32 14.54
C TYR A 330 -5.58 -18.80 14.36
N THR A 331 -6.34 -18.23 13.43
CA THR A 331 -6.46 -16.77 13.32
C THR A 331 -6.96 -16.13 14.64
N PRO A 332 -7.94 -16.72 15.34
CA PRO A 332 -8.34 -16.24 16.67
C PRO A 332 -7.20 -16.30 17.71
N HIS A 333 -6.32 -17.30 17.61
CA HIS A 333 -5.17 -17.42 18.51
C HIS A 333 -4.20 -16.25 18.31
N ILE A 334 -3.85 -15.93 17.06
CA ILE A 334 -3.03 -14.75 16.71
C ILE A 334 -3.68 -13.46 17.23
N ALA A 335 -4.98 -13.28 16.97
CA ALA A 335 -5.75 -12.11 17.42
C ALA A 335 -5.76 -11.95 18.96
N SER A 336 -5.83 -13.06 19.68
CA SER A 336 -5.84 -13.08 21.15
C SER A 336 -4.46 -12.78 21.75
N ALA A 337 -3.40 -13.30 21.13
CA ALA A 337 -2.04 -13.18 21.65
C ALA A 337 -1.43 -11.80 21.36
N VAL A 338 -1.79 -11.17 20.24
CA VAL A 338 -1.29 -9.84 19.88
C VAL A 338 -2.35 -8.78 20.22
N VAL A 339 -2.34 -8.36 21.48
CA VAL A 339 -3.33 -7.45 22.10
C VAL A 339 -3.45 -6.10 21.37
N SER A 340 -2.46 -5.71 20.60
CA SER A 340 -2.46 -4.47 19.82
C SER A 340 -3.27 -4.56 18.51
N LEU A 341 -3.53 -5.76 17.98
CA LEU A 341 -4.19 -5.94 16.67
C LEU A 341 -5.68 -5.60 16.70
N ASN A 342 -6.14 -4.82 15.73
CA ASN A 342 -7.55 -4.52 15.46
C ASN A 342 -8.04 -5.19 14.18
N HIS A 343 -7.12 -5.65 13.34
CA HIS A 343 -7.42 -6.19 12.02
C HIS A 343 -6.41 -7.28 11.64
N ILE A 344 -6.91 -8.41 11.15
CA ILE A 344 -6.08 -9.47 10.56
C ILE A 344 -6.61 -9.79 9.16
N ARG A 345 -5.71 -9.87 8.18
CA ARG A 345 -6.04 -10.33 6.83
C ARG A 345 -5.15 -11.51 6.47
N ILE A 346 -5.74 -12.65 6.12
CA ILE A 346 -5.00 -13.82 5.64
C ILE A 346 -5.46 -14.11 4.21
N TRP A 347 -4.50 -14.26 3.31
CA TRP A 347 -4.71 -14.68 1.94
C TRP A 347 -3.91 -15.96 1.72
N GLU A 348 -4.54 -17.02 1.24
CA GLU A 348 -3.87 -18.25 0.84
C GLU A 348 -4.12 -18.44 -0.66
N GLU A 349 -3.05 -18.63 -1.42
CA GLU A 349 -3.05 -18.81 -2.86
C GLU A 349 -2.13 -19.98 -3.20
N MET A 350 -2.63 -20.95 -3.96
CA MET A 350 -1.73 -21.93 -4.56
C MET A 350 -1.08 -21.29 -5.78
N GLY A 351 0.26 -21.38 -5.87
CA GLY A 351 0.95 -20.97 -7.09
C GLY A 351 0.38 -21.74 -8.27
N GLY A 352 -0.19 -21.02 -9.24
CA GLY A 352 -0.51 -21.60 -10.55
C GLY A 352 0.78 -22.01 -11.25
N ASP A 353 0.71 -23.04 -12.08
CA ASP A 353 1.80 -23.31 -13.02
C ASP A 353 1.94 -22.05 -13.89
N PRO A 354 3.12 -21.40 -13.94
CA PRO A 354 3.32 -20.25 -14.81
C PRO A 354 3.00 -20.56 -16.28
N ASP A 355 3.00 -21.85 -16.66
CA ASP A 355 2.64 -22.31 -18.00
C ASP A 355 1.19 -22.84 -18.10
N SER A 356 0.40 -22.85 -17.01
CA SER A 356 -1.02 -23.26 -17.10
C SER A 356 -1.91 -22.14 -17.62
N GLU A 357 -2.75 -22.46 -18.60
CA GLU A 357 -3.83 -21.59 -19.10
C GLU A 357 -5.01 -21.44 -18.12
N VAL A 358 -4.86 -21.85 -16.85
CA VAL A 358 -5.91 -21.67 -15.84
C VAL A 358 -5.91 -20.20 -15.43
N GLU A 359 -6.91 -19.46 -15.91
CA GLU A 359 -6.97 -17.99 -15.83
C GLU A 359 -6.93 -17.41 -14.40
N ASP A 360 -7.25 -18.19 -13.36
CA ASP A 360 -7.08 -17.76 -11.97
C ASP A 360 -6.80 -18.98 -11.05
N PRO A 361 -5.70 -18.99 -10.27
CA PRO A 361 -5.48 -20.02 -9.27
C PRO A 361 -6.57 -19.94 -8.18
N PRO A 362 -6.96 -21.08 -7.58
CA PRO A 362 -7.88 -21.05 -6.46
C PRO A 362 -7.28 -20.24 -5.30
N THR A 363 -8.05 -19.30 -4.78
CA THR A 363 -7.65 -18.44 -3.67
C THR A 363 -8.64 -18.55 -2.51
N LEU A 364 -8.12 -18.55 -1.29
CA LEU A 364 -8.90 -18.34 -0.07
C LEU A 364 -8.49 -17.00 0.54
N ARG A 365 -9.48 -16.17 0.84
CA ARG A 365 -9.29 -14.89 1.51
C ARG A 365 -10.08 -14.91 2.81
N TRP A 366 -9.47 -14.38 3.86
CA TRP A 366 -10.08 -14.28 5.18
C TRP A 366 -9.73 -12.92 5.77
N ASP A 367 -10.71 -12.06 5.90
CA ASP A 367 -10.55 -10.76 6.55
C ASP A 367 -11.29 -10.79 7.91
N LEU A 368 -10.53 -10.55 8.98
CA LEU A 368 -10.99 -10.63 10.35
C LEU A 368 -10.85 -9.26 11.03
N MET A 369 -11.99 -8.63 11.28
CA MET A 369 -12.06 -7.43 12.11
C MET A 369 -12.18 -7.81 13.59
N ILE A 370 -11.26 -7.30 14.40
CA ILE A 370 -11.19 -7.58 15.84
C ILE A 370 -11.79 -6.38 16.59
N ARG A 371 -12.92 -6.58 17.25
CA ARG A 371 -13.47 -5.59 18.18
C ARG A 371 -13.28 -6.08 19.61
N ARG A 372 -12.66 -5.24 20.45
CA ARG A 372 -12.48 -5.51 21.88
C ARG A 372 -13.43 -4.62 22.67
N ASN A 373 -14.50 -5.20 23.23
CA ASN A 373 -15.43 -4.51 24.12
C ASN A 373 -15.30 -5.11 25.52
N ASN A 374 -14.85 -4.34 26.50
CA ASN A 374 -14.79 -4.75 27.92
C ASN A 374 -14.11 -6.12 28.15
N GLY A 375 -13.02 -6.40 27.43
CA GLY A 375 -12.28 -7.67 27.53
C GLY A 375 -12.85 -8.83 26.70
N ALA A 376 -14.04 -8.69 26.10
CA ALA A 376 -14.55 -9.65 25.14
C ALA A 376 -14.05 -9.32 23.73
N VAL A 377 -13.51 -10.32 23.03
CA VAL A 377 -13.08 -10.22 21.62
C VAL A 377 -14.20 -10.76 20.75
N SER A 378 -14.84 -9.90 19.95
CA SER A 378 -15.75 -10.33 18.89
C SER A 378 -15.04 -10.28 17.54
N MET A 379 -15.22 -11.34 16.77
CA MET A 379 -14.57 -11.57 15.48
C MET A 379 -15.64 -11.64 14.41
N ASN A 380 -15.57 -10.75 13.42
CA ASN A 380 -16.43 -10.79 12.25
C ASN A 380 -15.56 -11.17 11.06
N VAL A 381 -15.92 -12.28 10.41
CA VAL A 381 -15.39 -12.62 9.08
C VAL A 381 -16.09 -11.68 8.09
N VAL A 382 -15.30 -10.97 7.30
CA VAL A 382 -15.78 -10.19 6.17
C VAL A 382 -15.48 -11.05 4.94
N ASP A 383 -16.54 -11.56 4.31
CA ASP A 383 -16.45 -12.35 3.08
C ASP A 383 -15.93 -11.51 1.90
#